data_AF-A0A934Q6S6-F1
#
_entry.id   AF-A0A934Q6S6-F1
#
_cell.length_a   1.000
_cell.length_b   1.000
_cell.length_c   1.000
_cell.angle_alpha   90.00
_cell.angle_beta   90.00
_cell.angle_gamma   90.00
#
_symmetry.space_group_name_H-M   'P 1'
#
loop_
_entity.id
_entity.type
_entity.pdbx_description
1 polymer ?
#
loop_
_entity_poly.entity_id
_entity_poly.type
_entity_poly.pdbx_seq_one_letter_code
_entity_poly.pdbx_strand_id
1 'polypeptide(L)'
;MGKRTPKRRLWHATPYDDVPGAYAAVQRFFYQFEGTAQLGDPNEPPYVPPENPTCPVCGAPMKEHRIDRGGPGKPTHMKCPAPKPQAGEDD
;
A
#
# COMPACT_ATOMS: atom_id res chain seq x y z
N MET A 1 47.72 -1.91 17.78
CA MET A 1 46.87 -2.25 16.61
C MET A 1 45.43 -1.81 16.87
N GLY A 2 44.92 -0.82 16.14
CA GLY A 2 43.51 -0.43 16.22
C GLY A 2 42.63 -1.48 15.53
N LYS A 3 41.63 -2.02 16.24
CA LYS A 3 40.66 -2.96 15.67
C LYS A 3 39.85 -2.22 14.60
N ARG A 4 40.12 -2.47 13.32
CA ARG A 4 39.28 -1.98 12.22
C ARG A 4 37.96 -2.75 12.29
N THR A 5 36.92 -2.12 12.81
CA THR A 5 35.56 -2.68 12.74
C THR A 5 35.19 -2.79 11.26
N PRO A 6 34.89 -3.99 10.74
CA PRO A 6 34.43 -4.10 9.36
C PRO A 6 33.07 -3.41 9.30
N LYS A 7 33.02 -2.22 8.70
CA LYS A 7 31.77 -1.59 8.34
C LYS A 7 31.16 -2.42 7.21
N ARG A 8 30.47 -3.51 7.54
CA ARG A 8 29.47 -4.14 6.65
C ARG A 8 28.24 -3.23 6.58
N ARG A 9 28.45 -1.94 6.28
CA ARG A 9 27.36 -1.06 5.89
C ARG A 9 27.09 -1.36 4.43
N LEU A 10 25.82 -1.65 4.12
CA LEU A 10 25.36 -1.69 2.75
C LEU A 10 25.54 -0.30 2.12
N TRP A 11 25.54 -0.24 0.79
CA TRP A 11 25.71 1.04 0.07
C TRP A 11 24.53 2.00 0.24
N HIS A 12 23.44 1.55 0.85
CA HIS A 12 22.24 2.31 1.17
C HIS A 12 21.88 2.13 2.65
N ALA A 13 21.19 3.11 3.22
CA ALA A 13 20.66 3.02 4.57
C ALA A 13 19.52 1.99 4.62
N THR A 14 19.43 1.24 5.71
CA THR A 14 18.32 0.30 5.94
C THR A 14 17.54 0.70 7.19
N PRO A 15 16.24 0.36 7.28
CA PRO A 15 15.45 0.54 8.51
C PRO A 15 16.02 -0.20 9.73
N TYR A 16 16.97 -1.11 9.52
CA TYR A 16 17.53 -2.00 10.54
C TYR A 16 18.90 -1.55 11.04
N ASP A 17 19.52 -0.48 10.50
CA ASP A 17 20.91 -0.12 10.77
C ASP A 17 21.25 0.02 12.26
N ASP A 18 20.35 0.61 13.05
CA ASP A 18 20.55 0.86 14.49
C ASP A 18 19.76 -0.11 15.41
N VAL A 19 19.13 -1.14 14.83
CA VAL A 19 18.33 -2.13 15.59
C VAL A 19 19.22 -3.30 16.05
N PRO A 20 19.42 -3.53 17.36
CA PRO A 20 20.23 -4.65 17.83
C PRO A 20 19.54 -6.01 17.63
N GLY A 21 20.32 -7.09 17.59
CA GLY A 21 19.82 -8.47 17.64
C GLY A 21 19.96 -9.30 16.34
N ALA A 22 19.75 -10.61 16.48
CA ALA A 22 19.92 -11.57 15.39
C ALA A 22 18.92 -11.37 14.25
N TYR A 23 17.66 -11.06 14.57
CA TYR A 23 16.62 -10.75 13.59
C TYR A 23 17.01 -9.58 12.69
N ALA A 24 17.45 -8.46 13.28
CA ALA A 24 17.88 -7.28 12.52
C ALA A 24 19.12 -7.58 11.65
N ALA A 25 20.03 -8.43 12.12
CA ALA A 25 21.18 -8.84 11.31
C ALA A 25 20.77 -9.65 10.07
N VAL A 26 19.81 -10.56 10.21
CA VAL A 26 19.23 -11.34 9.10
C VAL A 26 18.50 -10.43 8.13
N GLN A 27 17.65 -9.51 8.63
CA GLN A 27 16.93 -8.56 7.78
C GLN A 27 17.88 -7.65 7.00
N ARG A 28 18.95 -7.12 7.61
CA ARG A 28 19.97 -6.36 6.87
C ARG A 28 20.62 -7.20 5.76
N PHE A 29 20.89 -8.47 6.01
CA PHE A 29 21.47 -9.33 4.98
C PHE A 29 20.51 -9.53 3.79
N PHE A 30 19.21 -9.70 4.03
CA PHE A 30 18.24 -9.85 2.94
C PHE A 30 17.90 -8.54 2.22
N TYR A 31 17.97 -7.41 2.93
CA TYR A 31 17.64 -6.09 2.37
C TYR A 31 18.48 -5.72 1.14
N GLN A 32 19.72 -6.21 1.04
CA GLN A 32 20.56 -6.00 -0.14
C GLN A 32 20.01 -6.64 -1.44
N PHE A 33 19.17 -7.67 -1.30
CA PHE A 33 18.56 -8.42 -2.41
C PHE A 33 17.14 -7.96 -2.69
N GLU A 34 16.35 -7.69 -1.64
CA GLU A 34 14.98 -7.18 -1.77
C GLU A 34 14.96 -5.75 -2.32
N GLY A 35 16.00 -4.96 -1.99
CA GLY A 35 16.08 -3.56 -2.36
C GLY A 35 15.04 -2.71 -1.61
N THR A 36 14.95 -1.44 -1.99
CA THR A 36 13.88 -0.58 -1.48
C THR A 36 12.54 -1.00 -2.07
N ALA A 37 11.44 -0.70 -1.37
CA ALA A 37 10.10 -0.85 -1.95
C ALA A 37 10.06 -0.19 -3.34
N GLN A 38 9.54 -0.90 -4.34
CA GLN A 38 9.38 -0.37 -5.68
C GLN A 38 8.24 0.66 -5.64
N LEU A 39 8.59 1.94 -5.45
CA LEU A 39 7.65 3.05 -5.36
C LEU A 39 7.16 3.57 -6.72
N GLY A 40 7.42 2.83 -7.80
CA GLY A 40 7.15 3.27 -9.18
C GLY A 40 8.30 4.07 -9.79
N ASP A 41 8.06 4.64 -10.98
CA ASP A 41 9.02 5.53 -11.64
C ASP A 41 9.09 6.87 -10.85
N PRO A 42 10.29 7.32 -10.43
CA PRO A 42 10.43 8.62 -9.76
C PRO A 42 9.93 9.82 -10.58
N ASN A 43 9.79 9.66 -11.89
CA ASN A 43 9.32 10.69 -12.82
C ASN A 43 7.86 10.47 -13.25
N GLU A 44 7.14 9.53 -12.64
CA GLU A 44 5.72 9.35 -12.90
C GLU A 44 4.95 10.63 -12.54
N PRO A 45 4.06 11.14 -13.43
CA PRO A 45 3.22 12.26 -13.09
C PRO A 45 2.36 11.91 -11.86
N PRO A 46 2.03 12.89 -11.00
CA PRO A 46 1.14 12.65 -9.87
C PRO A 46 -0.18 12.01 -10.32
N TYR A 47 -0.65 11.02 -9.56
CA TYR A 47 -1.94 10.39 -9.81
C TYR A 47 -3.07 11.43 -9.84
N VAL A 48 -3.85 11.45 -10.93
CA VAL A 48 -5.04 12.28 -11.07
C VAL A 48 -6.28 11.41 -10.88
N PRO A 49 -7.08 11.61 -9.81
CA PRO A 49 -8.29 10.85 -9.62
C PRO A 49 -9.33 11.19 -10.71
N PRO A 50 -10.08 10.20 -11.24
CA PRO A 50 -11.20 10.45 -12.13
C PRO A 50 -12.25 11.35 -11.45
N GLU A 51 -12.87 12.27 -12.20
CA GLU A 51 -13.86 13.19 -11.64
C GLU A 51 -15.10 12.47 -11.08
N ASN A 52 -15.57 11.41 -11.75
CA ASN A 52 -16.78 10.69 -11.40
C ASN A 52 -16.56 9.17 -11.45
N PRO A 53 -15.86 8.58 -10.47
CA PRO A 53 -15.59 7.16 -10.46
C PRO A 53 -16.87 6.35 -10.21
N THR A 54 -17.09 5.33 -11.02
CA THR A 54 -18.19 4.37 -10.88
C THR A 54 -17.69 3.10 -10.18
N CYS A 55 -18.58 2.45 -9.43
CA CYS A 55 -18.25 1.18 -8.79
C CYS A 55 -18.20 0.06 -9.83
N PRO A 56 -17.11 -0.73 -9.91
CA PRO A 56 -16.99 -1.80 -10.90
C PRO A 56 -17.91 -2.99 -10.63
N VAL A 57 -18.55 -3.03 -9.45
CA VAL A 57 -19.46 -4.12 -9.06
C VAL A 57 -20.91 -3.77 -9.36
N CYS A 58 -21.37 -2.57 -9.00
CA CYS A 58 -22.78 -2.18 -9.14
C CYS A 58 -23.04 -1.03 -10.13
N GLY A 59 -22.00 -0.43 -10.71
CA GLY A 59 -22.10 0.70 -11.64
C GLY A 59 -22.48 2.05 -11.02
N ALA A 60 -22.99 2.07 -9.79
CA ALA A 60 -23.40 3.32 -9.13
C ALA A 60 -22.19 4.23 -8.82
N PRO A 61 -22.38 5.56 -8.71
CA PRO A 61 -21.32 6.48 -8.33
C PRO A 61 -20.66 6.09 -6.99
N MET A 62 -19.34 6.12 -6.94
CA MET A 62 -18.58 5.76 -5.72
C MET A 62 -18.95 6.64 -4.51
N LYS A 63 -19.38 7.89 -4.73
CA LYS A 63 -19.88 8.79 -3.68
C LYS A 63 -21.11 8.26 -2.93
N GLU A 64 -21.87 7.36 -3.54
CA GLU A 64 -23.06 6.74 -2.93
C GLU A 64 -22.69 5.53 -2.04
N HIS A 65 -21.43 5.09 -2.06
CA HIS A 65 -20.97 3.92 -1.30
C HIS A 65 -20.58 4.30 0.13
N ARG A 66 -20.87 3.38 1.07
CA ARG A 66 -20.45 3.51 2.47
C ARG A 66 -19.21 2.67 2.72
N ILE A 67 -18.18 3.27 3.31
CA ILE A 67 -16.98 2.57 3.75
C ILE A 67 -17.10 2.31 5.25
N ASP A 68 -17.27 1.05 5.62
CA ASP A 68 -17.24 0.59 7.01
C ASP A 68 -15.78 0.26 7.37
N ARG A 69 -15.12 1.20 8.04
CA ARG A 69 -13.72 1.02 8.48
C ARG A 69 -13.65 0.11 9.69
N GLY A 70 -12.92 -0.99 9.55
CA GLY A 70 -12.64 -1.92 10.63
C GLY A 70 -11.60 -1.35 11.61
N GLY A 71 -11.75 -1.69 12.89
CA GLY A 71 -10.71 -1.48 13.91
C GLY A 71 -9.65 -2.60 13.90
N PRO A 72 -8.79 -2.66 14.93
CA PRO A 72 -7.76 -3.71 15.05
C PRO A 72 -8.36 -5.12 14.90
N GLY A 73 -7.84 -5.89 13.95
CA GLY A 73 -8.30 -7.26 13.66
C GLY A 73 -9.62 -7.36 12.89
N LYS A 74 -10.20 -6.24 12.41
CA LYS A 74 -11.41 -6.25 11.57
C LYS A 74 -11.11 -5.70 10.16
N PRO A 75 -11.57 -6.39 9.11
CA PRO A 75 -11.45 -5.87 7.75
C PRO A 75 -12.26 -4.58 7.56
N THR A 76 -11.75 -3.71 6.69
CA THR A 76 -12.52 -2.58 6.15
C THR A 76 -13.33 -3.08 4.95
N HIS A 77 -14.62 -2.76 4.93
CA HIS A 77 -15.53 -3.16 3.87
C HIS A 77 -16.16 -1.95 3.18
N MET A 78 -16.44 -2.08 1.89
CA MET A 78 -17.25 -1.14 1.14
C MET A 78 -18.62 -1.76 0.89
N LYS A 79 -19.69 -1.02 1.19
CA LYS A 79 -21.06 -1.44 0.91
C LYS A 79 -21.60 -0.65 -0.27
N CYS A 80 -22.09 -1.38 -1.26
CA CYS A 80 -22.85 -0.81 -2.37
C CYS A 80 -24.13 -0.14 -1.84
N PRO A 81 -24.60 0.93 -2.51
CA PRO A 81 -25.92 1.47 -2.24
C PRO A 81 -27.00 0.41 -2.55
N ALA A 82 -28.18 0.59 -1.95
CA ALA A 82 -29.33 -0.23 -2.32
C ALA A 82 -29.59 -0.10 -3.83
N PRO A 83 -29.95 -1.18 -4.53
CA PRO A 83 -30.27 -1.11 -5.96
C PRO A 83 -31.37 -0.08 -6.15
N LYS A 84 -31.14 0.91 -7.04
CA LYS A 84 -32.22 1.80 -7.45
C LYS A 84 -33.24 0.93 -8.21
N PRO A 85 -34.54 1.02 -7.90
CA PRO A 85 -35.54 0.36 -8.73
C PRO A 85 -35.35 0.85 -10.16
N GLN A 86 -35.13 -0.08 -11.09
CA GLN A 86 -34.91 0.25 -12.49
C GLN A 86 -36.19 0.92 -13.00
N ALA A 87 -36.12 2.21 -13.30
CA ALA A 87 -37.22 2.90 -13.95
C ALA A 87 -37.17 2.54 -15.44
N GLY A 88 -38.09 1.65 -15.86
CA GLY A 88 -38.46 1.45 -17.26
C GLY A 88 -37.49 0.59 -18.07
N GLU A 89 -37.78 -0.71 -18.16
CA GLU A 89 -37.64 -1.46 -19.40
C GLU A 89 -39.06 -1.61 -19.95
N ASP A 90 -39.52 -0.56 -20.64
CA ASP A 90 -40.75 -0.52 -21.43
C ASP A 90 -40.32 -0.21 -22.88
N ASP A 91 -40.08 -1.24 -23.70
CA ASP A 91 -40.53 -1.44 -25.10
C ASP A 91 -40.02 -2.78 -25.66
#